data_AF-A0A076HY30-F1
#
_entry.id   AF-A0A076HY30-F1
#
_cell.length_a   1.000
_cell.length_b   1.000
_cell.length_c   1.000
_cell.angle_alpha   90.00
_cell.angle_beta   90.00
_cell.angle_gamma   90.00
#
_symmetry.space_group_name_H-M   'P 1'
#
loop_
_entity.id
_entity.type
_entity.pdbx_description
1 polymer ?
#
loop_
_entity_poly.entity_id
_entity_poly.type
_entity_poly.pdbx_seq_one_letter_code
_entity_poly.pdbx_strand_id
1 'polypeptide(L)'
;MIAYFILSGIGFLCAFTVLPLVTGYCAVSYGRSFWGWFALGWALPVVSFFILVALIARTQLNPGERLLAEAKTILAEAAAKATVNE
;
A
#
# COMPACT_ATOMS: atom_id res chain seq x y z
N MET A 1 15.14 -23.99 15.40
CA MET A 1 14.15 -23.24 14.59
C MET A 1 13.83 -21.88 15.20
N ILE A 2 13.37 -21.79 16.45
CA ILE A 2 13.05 -20.52 17.13
C ILE A 2 14.23 -19.53 17.16
N ALA A 3 15.44 -19.99 17.52
CA ALA A 3 16.63 -19.13 17.56
C ALA A 3 17.00 -18.52 16.19
N TYR A 4 16.76 -19.26 15.09
CA TYR A 4 16.98 -18.75 13.73
C TYR A 4 15.99 -17.65 13.36
N PHE A 5 14.71 -17.82 13.72
CA PHE A 5 13.70 -16.78 13.53
C PHE A 5 14.02 -15.51 14.31
N ILE A 6 14.48 -15.65 15.57
CA ILE A 6 14.87 -14.51 16.40
C ILE A 6 16.08 -13.80 15.78
N LEU A 7 17.14 -14.55 15.44
CA LEU A 7 18.35 -13.96 14.85
C LEU A 7 18.07 -13.27 13.51
N SER A 8 17.25 -13.90 12.66
CA SER A 8 16.83 -13.33 11.38
C SER A 8 15.98 -12.06 11.57
N GLY A 9 15.02 -12.08 12.50
CA GLY A 9 14.18 -10.92 12.80
C GLY A 9 14.99 -9.74 13.34
N ILE A 10 15.95 -9.98 14.24
CA ILE A 10 16.87 -8.95 14.74
C ILE A 10 17.72 -8.39 13.60
N GLY A 11 18.29 -9.26 12.75
CA GLY A 11 19.10 -8.83 11.61
C GLY A 11 18.31 -7.94 10.64
N PHE A 12 17.06 -8.32 10.35
CA PHE A 12 16.17 -7.51 9.53
C PHE A 12 15.87 -6.15 10.16
N LEU A 13 15.52 -6.10 11.46
CA LEU A 13 15.27 -4.84 12.15
C LEU A 13 16.49 -3.94 12.13
N CYS A 14 17.69 -4.47 12.40
CA CYS A 14 18.93 -3.72 12.33
C CYS A 14 19.15 -3.12 10.94
N ALA A 15 19.03 -3.93 9.88
CA ALA A 15 19.19 -3.46 8.50
C ALA A 15 18.14 -2.38 8.15
N PHE A 16 16.89 -2.57 8.58
CA PHE A 16 15.80 -1.64 8.32
C PHE A 16 16.00 -0.30 9.03
N THR A 17 16.58 -0.29 10.24
CA THR A 17 16.84 0.94 11.00
C THR A 17 17.92 1.84 10.40
N VAL A 18 18.79 1.32 9.52
CA VAL A 18 19.89 2.08 8.92
C VAL A 18 19.36 3.29 8.15
N LEU A 19 18.28 3.13 7.39
CA LEU A 19 17.70 4.22 6.59
C LEU A 19 17.16 5.37 7.47
N PRO A 20 16.31 5.13 8.49
CA PRO A 20 15.92 6.15 9.46
C PRO A 20 17.11 6.78 10.20
N LEU A 21 18.13 5.98 10.57
CA LEU A 21 19.31 6.48 11.28
C LEU A 21 20.13 7.45 10.42
N VAL A 22 20.43 7.09 9.17
CA VAL A 22 21.13 7.96 8.22
C VAL A 22 20.32 9.24 7.97
N THR A 23 19.00 9.11 7.81
CA THR A 23 18.11 10.27 7.62
C THR A 23 18.15 11.21 8.82
N GLY A 24 18.09 10.68 10.04
CA GLY A 24 18.22 11.45 11.27
C GLY A 24 19.59 12.11 11.41
N TYR A 25 20.66 11.40 11.07
CA TYR A 25 22.02 11.94 11.09
C TYR A 25 22.19 13.12 10.11
N CYS A 26 21.72 12.95 8.88
CA CYS A 26 21.71 14.03 7.88
C CYS A 26 20.93 15.24 8.41
N ALA A 27 19.75 15.04 9.01
CA ALA A 27 18.98 16.14 9.57
C ALA A 27 19.75 16.93 10.64
N VAL A 28 20.48 16.25 11.52
CA VAL A 28 21.34 16.90 12.53
C VAL A 28 22.44 17.71 11.86
N SER A 29 23.08 17.19 10.80
CA SER A 29 24.12 17.93 10.08
C SER A 29 23.62 19.22 9.42
N TYR A 30 22.31 19.32 9.18
CA TYR A 30 21.65 20.53 8.67
C TYR A 30 20.96 21.36 9.78
N GLY A 31 21.26 21.12 11.06
CA GLY A 31 20.72 21.89 12.19
C GLY A 31 19.24 21.60 12.51
N ARG A 32 18.70 20.47 12.06
CA ARG A 32 17.33 20.02 12.36
C ARG A 32 17.31 18.93 13.44
N SER A 33 16.15 18.69 14.02
CA SER A 33 15.98 17.72 15.11
C SER A 33 16.12 16.27 14.61
N PHE A 34 17.08 15.52 15.16
CA PHE A 34 17.26 14.09 14.87
C PHE A 34 15.95 13.29 14.95
N TRP A 35 15.25 13.38 16.09
CA TRP A 35 14.11 12.54 16.43
C TRP A 35 12.92 12.72 15.48
N GLY A 36 12.67 13.96 15.03
CA GLY A 36 11.60 14.22 14.07
C GLY A 36 11.84 13.51 12.73
N TRP A 37 13.06 13.60 12.21
CA TRP A 37 13.43 12.97 10.93
C TRP A 37 13.62 11.46 11.04
N PHE A 38 14.10 10.97 12.18
CA PHE A 38 14.15 9.54 12.47
C PHE A 38 12.74 8.93 12.52
N ALA A 39 11.81 9.54 13.27
CA ALA A 39 10.42 9.11 13.33
C ALA A 39 9.73 9.18 11.96
N LEU A 40 10.05 10.21 11.16
CA LEU A 40 9.55 10.33 9.79
C LEU A 40 10.01 9.16 8.91
N GLY A 41 11.28 8.74 9.02
CA GLY A 41 11.81 7.57 8.32
C GLY A 41 11.07 6.26 8.65
N TRP A 42 10.58 6.13 9.89
CA TRP A 42 9.73 5.01 10.30
C TRP A 42 8.26 5.15 9.89
N ALA A 43 7.72 6.37 9.96
CA ALA A 43 6.30 6.62 9.70
C ALA A 43 5.96 6.48 8.22
N LEU A 44 6.84 6.92 7.32
CA LEU A 44 6.59 6.97 5.88
C LEU A 44 6.24 5.59 5.26
N PRO A 45 6.97 4.50 5.51
CA PRO A 45 6.59 3.17 5.00
C PRO A 45 5.27 2.67 5.60
N VAL A 46 5.01 2.95 6.88
CA VAL A 46 3.76 2.57 7.56
C VAL A 46 2.56 3.29 6.94
N VAL A 47 2.65 4.61 6.76
CA VAL A 47 1.60 5.42 6.13
C VAL A 47 1.38 4.97 4.68
N SER A 48 2.46 4.68 3.94
CA SER A 48 2.36 4.19 2.55
C SER A 48 1.59 2.87 2.47
N PHE A 49 1.83 1.95 3.41
CA PHE A 49 1.08 0.70 3.50
C PHE A 49 -0.41 0.93 3.75
N PHE A 50 -0.77 1.81 4.70
CA PHE A 50 -2.17 2.13 4.96
C PHE A 50 -2.87 2.78 3.77
N ILE A 51 -2.18 3.68 3.05
CA ILE A 51 -2.72 4.28 1.82
C ILE A 51 -3.00 3.19 0.79
N LEU A 52 -2.07 2.25 0.60
CA LEU A 52 -2.26 1.15 -0.35
C LEU A 52 -3.43 0.25 0.04
N VAL A 53 -3.54 -0.10 1.33
CA VAL A 53 -4.68 -0.87 1.84
C VAL A 53 -5.99 -0.12 1.63
N ALA A 54 -6.01 1.18 1.90
CA ALA A 54 -7.19 2.02 1.68
C ALA A 54 -7.57 2.09 0.19
N LEU A 55 -6.60 2.19 -0.71
CA LEU A 55 -6.84 2.15 -2.16
C LEU A 55 -7.40 0.80 -2.59
N ILE A 56 -6.83 -0.31 -2.12
CA ILE A 56 -7.33 -1.66 -2.42
C ILE A 56 -8.74 -1.83 -1.87
N ALA A 57 -8.98 -1.43 -0.62
CA ALA A 57 -10.29 -1.48 0.00
C ALA A 57 -11.29 -0.63 -0.78
N ARG A 58 -10.90 0.57 -1.23
CA ARG A 58 -11.75 1.41 -2.08
C ARG A 58 -12.07 0.72 -3.40
N THR A 59 -11.12 0.06 -4.06
CA THR A 59 -11.36 -0.67 -5.30
C THR A 59 -12.33 -1.84 -5.08
N GLN A 60 -12.11 -2.64 -4.04
CA GLN A 60 -12.95 -3.81 -3.73
C GLN A 60 -14.34 -3.44 -3.21
N LEU A 61 -14.45 -2.33 -2.48
CA LEU A 61 -15.71 -1.82 -1.92
C LEU A 61 -16.41 -0.84 -2.85
N ASN A 62 -15.95 -0.63 -4.08
CA ASN A 62 -16.63 0.25 -5.02
C ASN A 62 -17.81 -0.52 -5.66
N PRO A 63 -19.07 -0.32 -5.22
CA PRO A 63 -20.22 -0.96 -5.86
C PRO A 63 -20.33 -0.60 -7.34
N GLY A 64 -19.67 0.49 -7.78
CA GLY A 64 -19.57 0.90 -9.17
C GLY A 64 -19.00 -0.16 -10.11
N GLU A 65 -17.99 -0.96 -9.71
CA GLU A 65 -17.49 -2.03 -10.58
C GLU A 65 -18.51 -3.15 -10.76
N ARG A 66 -19.23 -3.51 -9.69
CA ARG A 66 -20.30 -4.51 -9.76
C ARG A 66 -21.44 -4.03 -10.67
N LEU A 67 -21.87 -2.79 -10.48
CA LEU A 67 -22.93 -2.18 -11.29
C LEU A 67 -22.52 -2.02 -12.76
N LEU A 68 -21.24 -1.73 -13.02
CA LEU A 68 -20.71 -1.60 -14.38
C LEU A 68 -20.59 -2.97 -15.08
N ALA A 69 -20.21 -4.02 -14.33
CA ALA A 69 -20.25 -5.39 -14.84
C ALA A 69 -21.67 -5.82 -15.20
N GLU A 70 -22.64 -5.53 -14.32
CA GLU A 70 -24.06 -5.84 -14.51
C GLU A 70 -24.67 -5.07 -15.69
N ALA A 71 -24.32 -3.79 -15.86
CA ALA A 71 -24.72 -2.99 -17.01
C ALA A 71 -24.17 -3.54 -18.33
N LYS A 72 -22.91 -4.00 -18.35
CA LYS A 72 -22.29 -4.61 -19.54
C LYS A 72 -22.98 -5.91 -19.95
N THR A 73 -23.37 -6.75 -18.99
CA THR A 73 -24.13 -7.98 -19.27
C THR A 73 -25.49 -7.67 -19.87
N ILE A 74 -26.23 -6.71 -19.29
CA ILE A 74 -27.53 -6.29 -19.82
C ILE A 74 -27.39 -5.75 -21.25
N LEU A 75 -26.35 -4.94 -21.52
CA LEU A 75 -26.09 -4.40 -22.85
C LEU A 75 -25.76 -5.50 -23.87
N ALA A 76 -24.96 -6.49 -23.49
CA ALA A 76 -24.62 -7.62 -24.35
C ALA A 76 -25.85 -8.47 -24.70
N GLU A 77 -26.73 -8.74 -23.72
CA GLU A 77 -27.99 -9.45 -23.95
C GLU A 77 -28.93 -8.67 -24.86
N ALA A 78 -29.02 -7.34 -24.69
CA ALA A 78 -29.83 -6.48 -25.55
C ALA A 78 -29.29 -6.45 -26.98
N ALA A 79 -27.97 -6.35 -27.16
CA ALA A 79 -27.32 -6.41 -28.47
C ALA A 79 -27.56 -7.76 -29.16
N ALA A 80 -27.43 -8.87 -28.43
CA ALA A 80 -27.71 -10.20 -28.96
C ALA A 80 -29.18 -10.37 -29.39
N LYS A 81 -30.13 -9.85 -28.61
CA LYS A 81 -31.56 -9.85 -28.99
C LYS A 81 -31.85 -8.98 -30.21
N ALA A 82 -31.18 -7.84 -30.34
CA ALA A 82 -31.35 -6.97 -31.50
C ALA A 82 -30.86 -7.65 -32.79
N THR A 83 -29.73 -8.34 -32.75
CA THR A 83 -29.19 -9.08 -33.90
C THR A 83 -29.98 -10.32 -34.32
N VAL A 84 -30.87 -10.85 -33.46
CA VAL A 84 -31.70 -12.03 -33.76
C VAL A 84 -33.07 -11.64 -34.36
N ASN A 85 -33.48 -10.38 -34.22
CA ASN A 85 -34.75 -9.87 -34.74
C ASN A 85 -34.63 -9.16 -36.12
N GLU A 86 -33.43 -9.10 -36.68
CA GLU A 86 -33.16 -8.79 -38.11
C GLU A 86 -32.96 -10.09 -38.90
#